data_AF-A0A6I0FNS4-F1
#
_entry.id   AF-A0A6I0FNS4-F1
#
_cell.length_a   1.000
_cell.length_b   1.000
_cell.length_c   1.000
_cell.angle_alpha   90.00
_cell.angle_beta   90.00
_cell.angle_gamma   90.00
#
_symmetry.space_group_name_H-M   'P 1'
#
loop_
_entity.id
_entity.type
_entity.pdbx_description
1 polymer ?
#
loop_
_entity_poly.entity_id
_entity_poly.type
_entity_poly.pdbx_seq_one_letter_code
_entity_poly.pdbx_strand_id
1 'polypeptide(L)'
;MEKRSFCLFSTLRIISFILLIIAFVQLFNPLNIRLFGSEWLIMYISCFLGTIIGCIGLVKSVSSQTIKRIGKLAFYGNLAMTILFFPPIYIIWGYRLESLL
;
A
#
# COMPACT_ATOMS: atom_id res chain seq x y z
N MET A 1 -2.00 -18.84 -24.62
CA MET A 1 -2.67 -18.03 -23.58
C MET A 1 -1.83 -17.78 -22.32
N GLU A 2 -0.88 -18.67 -21.98
CA GLU A 2 -0.16 -18.63 -20.70
C GLU A 2 0.76 -17.41 -20.49
N LYS A 3 1.49 -16.97 -21.54
CA LYS A 3 2.37 -15.78 -21.47
C LYS A 3 1.63 -14.49 -21.10
N ARG A 4 0.36 -14.35 -21.52
CA ARG A 4 -0.47 -13.15 -21.22
C ARG A 4 -0.82 -13.08 -19.73
N SER A 5 -1.05 -14.24 -19.12
CA SER A 5 -1.30 -14.35 -17.68
C SER A 5 -0.08 -13.95 -16.86
N PHE A 6 1.12 -14.43 -17.22
CA PHE A 6 2.37 -14.05 -16.54
C PHE A 6 2.68 -12.55 -16.58
N CYS A 7 2.41 -11.90 -17.71
CA CYS A 7 2.56 -10.44 -17.85
C CYS A 7 1.64 -9.70 -16.89
N LEU A 8 0.35 -10.08 -16.83
CA LEU A 8 -0.64 -9.45 -15.96
C LEU A 8 -0.24 -9.53 -14.47
N PHE A 9 0.16 -10.71 -13.97
CA PHE A 9 0.58 -10.85 -12.57
C PHE A 9 1.86 -10.06 -12.25
N SER A 10 2.76 -9.88 -13.24
CA SER A 10 3.93 -9.04 -13.09
C SER A 10 3.54 -7.56 -12.97
N THR A 11 2.61 -7.10 -13.81
CA THR A 11 2.09 -5.73 -13.77
C THR A 11 1.37 -5.42 -12.46
N LEU A 12 0.54 -6.35 -11.94
CA LEU A 12 -0.14 -6.17 -10.66
C LEU A 12 0.86 -5.95 -9.51
N ARG A 13 1.96 -6.70 -9.47
CA ARG A 13 3.01 -6.54 -8.45
C ARG A 13 3.70 -5.18 -8.54
N ILE A 14 3.92 -4.68 -9.75
CA ILE A 14 4.51 -3.36 -9.97
C ILE A 14 3.52 -2.26 -9.54
N ILE A 15 2.24 -2.39 -9.88
CA ILE A 15 1.19 -1.45 -9.44
C ILE A 15 1.11 -1.39 -7.92
N SER A 16 1.09 -2.55 -7.25
CA SER A 16 1.11 -2.62 -5.78
C SER A 16 2.34 -1.91 -5.18
N PHE A 17 3.50 -2.06 -5.82
CA PHE A 17 4.72 -1.39 -5.39
C PHE A 17 4.68 0.13 -5.59
N ILE A 18 4.13 0.61 -6.71
CA ILE A 18 3.93 2.04 -6.96
C ILE A 18 3.00 2.64 -5.91
N LEU A 19 1.90 1.95 -5.56
CA LEU A 19 0.98 2.40 -4.51
C LEU A 19 1.66 2.49 -3.15
N LEU A 20 2.57 1.57 -2.83
CA LEU A 20 3.37 1.64 -1.61
C LEU A 20 4.29 2.88 -1.59
N ILE A 21 4.93 3.19 -2.71
CA ILE A 21 5.77 4.39 -2.83
C ILE A 21 4.93 5.65 -2.65
N ILE A 22 3.76 5.73 -3.30
CA ILE A 22 2.85 6.87 -3.14
C ILE A 22 2.45 7.06 -1.67
N ALA A 23 2.10 5.98 -0.98
CA ALA A 23 1.79 6.03 0.44
C ALA A 23 2.96 6.51 1.29
N PHE A 24 4.19 6.05 0.99
CA PHE A 24 5.40 6.53 1.67
C PHE A 24 5.67 8.01 1.41
N VAL A 25 5.50 8.48 0.17
CA VAL A 25 5.66 9.90 -0.17
C VAL A 25 4.64 10.75 0.60
N GLN A 26 3.40 10.29 0.71
CA GLN A 26 2.34 10.96 1.48
C GLN A 26 2.63 10.99 2.99
N LEU A 27 3.39 10.01 3.51
CA LEU A 27 3.83 10.03 4.91
C LEU A 27 4.75 11.22 5.21
N PHE A 28 5.63 11.58 4.29
CA PHE A 28 6.59 12.68 4.46
C PHE A 28 6.08 14.01 3.93
N ASN A 29 5.20 13.99 2.93
CA ASN A 29 4.63 15.16 2.30
C ASN A 29 3.11 14.98 2.19
N PRO A 30 2.37 15.18 3.30
CA PRO A 30 0.93 15.02 3.30
C PRO A 30 0.35 16.01 2.29
N LEU A 31 -0.42 15.48 1.35
CA LEU A 31 -1.20 16.32 0.45
C LEU A 31 -2.18 17.10 1.33
N ASN A 32 -2.20 18.43 1.21
CA ASN A 32 -3.17 19.32 1.88
C ASN A 32 -4.62 19.14 1.36
N ILE A 33 -4.99 17.90 1.00
CA ILE A 33 -6.29 17.49 0.51
C ILE A 33 -6.96 16.70 1.63
N ARG A 34 -7.95 17.32 2.27
CA ARG A 34 -8.73 16.69 3.33
C ARG A 34 -9.92 15.98 2.73
N LEU A 35 -9.93 14.65 2.74
CA LEU A 35 -11.11 13.85 2.43
C LEU A 35 -11.80 13.46 3.74
N PHE A 36 -13.07 13.83 3.89
CA PHE A 36 -13.85 13.62 5.12
C PHE A 36 -13.16 14.19 6.39
N GLY A 37 -12.38 15.27 6.24
CA GLY A 37 -11.66 15.89 7.35
C GLY A 37 -10.33 15.21 7.73
N SER A 38 -9.93 14.12 7.07
CA SER A 38 -8.65 13.44 7.32
C SER A 38 -7.69 13.63 6.14
N GLU A 39 -6.47 14.07 6.44
CA GLU A 39 -5.37 14.22 5.48
C GLU A 39 -4.74 12.86 5.11
N TRP A 40 -4.97 11.85 5.93
CA TRP A 40 -4.36 10.52 5.82
C TRP A 40 -5.23 9.49 5.12
N LEU A 41 -6.48 9.85 4.81
CA LEU A 41 -7.44 8.95 4.18
C LEU A 41 -6.95 8.45 2.81
N ILE A 42 -6.31 9.31 2.02
CA ILE A 42 -5.77 8.97 0.70
C ILE A 42 -4.66 7.93 0.83
N MET A 43 -3.74 8.12 1.79
CA MET A 43 -2.66 7.17 2.09
C MET A 43 -3.25 5.82 2.49
N TYR A 44 -4.25 5.83 3.37
CA TYR A 44 -4.92 4.61 3.82
C TYR A 44 -5.58 3.85 2.66
N ILE A 45 -6.38 4.54 1.83
CA ILE A 45 -7.02 3.93 0.65
C ILE A 45 -5.98 3.36 -0.30
N SER A 46 -4.87 4.08 -0.52
CA SER A 46 -3.78 3.64 -1.40
C SER A 46 -3.12 2.35 -0.89
N CYS A 47 -2.85 2.27 0.42
CA CYS A 47 -2.28 1.07 1.04
C CYS A 47 -3.25 -0.11 1.01
N PHE A 48 -4.53 0.13 1.32
CA PHE A 48 -5.55 -0.91 1.30
C PHE A 48 -5.71 -1.49 -0.12
N LEU A 49 -5.81 -0.62 -1.12
CA LEU A 49 -5.88 -1.03 -2.52
C LEU A 49 -4.59 -1.73 -2.97
N GLY A 50 -3.43 -1.23 -2.57
CA GLY A 50 -2.13 -1.82 -2.82
C GLY A 50 -2.00 -3.23 -2.22
N THR A 51 -2.61 -3.48 -1.06
CA THR A 51 -2.67 -4.79 -0.41
C THR A 51 -3.52 -5.78 -1.21
N ILE A 52 -4.72 -5.37 -1.65
CA ILE A 52 -5.60 -6.21 -2.47
C ILE A 52 -4.91 -6.58 -3.80
N ILE A 53 -4.37 -5.59 -4.50
CA ILE A 53 -3.68 -5.79 -5.78
C ILE A 53 -2.44 -6.67 -5.58
N GLY A 54 -1.67 -6.45 -4.51
CA GLY A 54 -0.51 -7.26 -4.14
C GLY A 54 -0.88 -8.71 -3.87
N CYS A 55 -1.98 -8.95 -3.15
CA CYS A 55 -2.51 -10.29 -2.87
C CYS A 55 -2.84 -11.04 -4.17
N ILE A 56 -3.59 -10.40 -5.07
CA ILE A 56 -3.91 -10.97 -6.39
C ILE A 56 -2.63 -11.24 -7.19
N GLY A 57 -1.69 -10.29 -7.18
CA GLY A 57 -0.39 -10.41 -7.85
C GLY A 57 0.45 -11.59 -7.38
N LEU A 58 0.31 -12.03 -6.12
CA LEU A 58 1.08 -13.13 -5.54
C LEU A 58 0.49 -14.52 -5.84
N VAL A 59 -0.76 -14.63 -6.29
CA VAL A 59 -1.46 -15.91 -6.54
C VAL A 59 -0.71 -16.78 -7.55
N LYS A 60 -0.15 -16.20 -8.62
CA LYS A 60 0.66 -16.94 -9.60
C LYS A 60 2.13 -16.61 -9.47
N SER A 61 2.97 -17.63 -9.70
CA SER A 61 4.41 -17.46 -9.89
C SER A 61 4.69 -16.57 -11.11
N VAL A 62 5.74 -15.76 -11.05
CA VAL A 62 6.29 -15.00 -12.19
C VAL A 62 7.74 -15.43 -12.43
N SER A 63 8.22 -15.32 -13.67
CA SER A 63 9.55 -15.82 -14.05
C SER A 63 10.69 -15.03 -13.38
N SER A 64 10.54 -13.71 -13.25
CA SER A 64 11.57 -12.84 -12.71
C SER A 64 11.64 -12.91 -11.17
N GLN A 65 12.81 -13.29 -10.65
CA GLN A 65 13.14 -13.28 -9.22
C GLN A 65 13.00 -11.88 -8.61
N THR A 66 13.38 -10.83 -9.36
CA THR A 66 13.30 -9.43 -8.92
C THR A 66 11.84 -9.01 -8.72
N ILE A 67 10.97 -9.30 -9.70
CA ILE A 67 9.53 -9.00 -9.61
C ILE A 67 8.88 -9.81 -8.49
N LYS A 68 9.37 -11.03 -8.20
CA LYS A 68 8.96 -11.79 -7.01
C LYS A 68 9.27 -11.07 -5.70
N ARG A 69 10.48 -10.55 -5.53
CA ARG A 69 10.88 -9.82 -4.33
C ARG A 69 10.12 -8.51 -4.19
N ILE A 70 10.00 -7.73 -5.28
CA ILE A 70 9.23 -6.48 -5.31
C ILE A 70 7.77 -6.74 -4.92
N GLY A 71 7.13 -7.75 -5.51
CA GLY A 71 5.74 -8.07 -5.20
C GLY A 71 5.51 -8.45 -3.74
N LYS A 72 6.44 -9.21 -3.13
CA LYS A 72 6.36 -9.53 -1.69
C LYS A 72 6.56 -8.29 -0.82
N LEU A 73 7.57 -7.48 -1.12
CA LEU A 73 7.84 -6.24 -0.39
C LEU A 73 6.65 -5.28 -0.47
N ALA A 74 6.08 -5.12 -1.66
CA ALA A 74 4.90 -4.29 -1.91
C ALA A 74 3.70 -4.78 -1.09
N PHE A 75 3.41 -6.09 -1.13
CA PHE A 75 2.31 -6.66 -0.38
C PHE A 75 2.47 -6.48 1.14
N TYR A 76 3.61 -6.89 1.70
CA TYR A 76 3.83 -6.79 3.15
C TYR A 76 3.94 -5.33 3.62
N GLY A 77 4.55 -4.46 2.82
CA GLY A 77 4.63 -3.03 3.12
C GLY A 77 3.24 -2.38 3.14
N ASN A 78 2.44 -2.60 2.09
CA ASN A 78 1.06 -2.08 2.03
C ASN A 78 0.19 -2.66 3.17
N LEU A 79 0.34 -3.95 3.49
CA LEU A 79 -0.39 -4.58 4.58
C LEU A 79 -0.01 -3.97 5.94
N ALA A 80 1.30 -3.80 6.20
CA ALA A 80 1.78 -3.19 7.43
C ALA A 80 1.26 -1.75 7.57
N MET A 81 1.34 -0.95 6.51
CA MET A 81 0.79 0.42 6.51
C MET A 81 -0.72 0.42 6.73
N THR A 82 -1.46 -0.48 6.07
CA THR A 82 -2.92 -0.59 6.26
C THR A 82 -3.27 -0.91 7.71
N ILE A 83 -2.53 -1.81 8.37
CA ILE A 83 -2.76 -2.17 9.77
C ILE A 83 -2.38 -1.01 10.71
N LEU A 84 -1.21 -0.41 10.51
CA LEU A 84 -0.71 0.68 11.37
C LEU A 84 -1.59 1.92 11.31
N PHE A 85 -2.08 2.25 10.11
CA PHE A 85 -2.89 3.44 9.86
C PHE A 85 -4.38 3.12 9.73
N PHE A 86 -4.82 1.92 10.16
CA PHE A 86 -6.24 1.57 10.21
C PHE A 86 -6.97 2.59 11.09
N PRO A 87 -8.10 3.18 10.67
CA PRO A 87 -8.70 4.33 11.36
C PRO A 87 -8.94 4.18 12.88
N PRO A 88 -9.39 3.02 13.40
CA PRO A 88 -9.48 2.77 14.84
C PRO A 88 -8.13 2.80 15.58
N ILE A 89 -7.05 2.35 14.95
CA ILE A 89 -5.69 2.39 15.49
C ILE A 89 -5.11 3.80 15.33
N TYR A 90 -5.45 4.50 14.24
CA TYR A 90 -5.08 5.90 14.02
C TYR A 90 -5.64 6.82 15.10
N ILE A 91 -6.88 6.61 15.58
CA ILE A 91 -7.44 7.38 16.71
C ILE A 91 -6.55 7.25 17.96
N ILE A 92 -5.98 6.05 18.20
CA ILE A 92 -5.07 5.81 19.34
C ILE A 92 -3.74 6.57 19.16
N TRP A 93 -3.20 6.64 17.94
CA TRP A 93 -2.00 7.43 17.63
C TRP A 93 -2.27 8.94 17.65
N GLY A 94 -3.41 9.38 17.13
CA GLY A 94 -3.84 10.78 17.12
C GLY A 94 -3.94 11.33 18.54
N TYR A 95 -4.59 10.59 19.44
CA TYR A 95 -4.68 10.98 20.85
C TYR A 95 -3.31 11.06 21.55
N ARG A 96 -2.38 10.14 21.23
CA ARG A 96 -1.01 10.18 21.78
C ARG A 96 -0.18 11.34 21.22
N LEU A 97 -0.31 11.65 19.93
CA LEU A 97 0.44 12.77 19.33
C LEU A 97 -0.07 14.12 19.82
N GLU A 98 -1.39 14.30 19.97
CA GLU A 98 -1.98 15.52 20.55
C GLU A 98 -1.61 15.71 22.01
N SER A 99 -1.40 14.63 22.78
CA SER A 99 -0.98 14.74 24.19
C SER A 99 0.51 15.07 24.39
N LEU A 100 1.31 15.11 23.33
CA LEU A 100 2.75 15.38 23.35
C LEU A 100 3.13 16.75 22.74
N LEU A 101 2.13 17.49 22.23
CA LEU A 101 2.24 18.82 21.63
C LEU A 101 1.58 19.85 22.54
#